data_AF-A0A4Y1ZVT6-F1
#
_entry.id   AF-A0A4Y1ZVT6-F1
#
_cell.length_a   1.000
_cell.length_b   1.000
_cell.length_c   1.000
_cell.angle_alpha   90.00
_cell.angle_beta   90.00
_cell.angle_gamma   90.00
#
_symmetry.space_group_name_H-M   'P 1'
#
loop_
_entity.id
_entity.type
_entity.pdbx_description
1 polymer ?
#
loop_
_entity_poly.entity_id
_entity_poly.type
_entity_poly.pdbx_seq_one_letter_code
_entity_poly.pdbx_strand_id
1 'polypeptide(L)'
;MILLQRFGWEDFDHPPYGPDLAASDFHLFAHMKRWLGRQIFATDNELQTSVQNCLKTPAAAFYDEGIGKLVPRYDKYMNRNGDYIEK
;
A
#
# COMPACT_ATOMS: atom_id res chain seq x y z
N MET A 1 3.03 9.14 -19.43
CA MET A 1 1.92 8.42 -20.11
C MET A 1 2.37 7.44 -21.19
N ILE A 2 3.39 7.75 -22.01
CA ILE A 2 3.84 6.88 -23.13
C ILE A 2 4.27 5.46 -22.69
N LEU A 3 4.90 5.32 -21.52
CA LEU A 3 5.37 4.01 -21.05
C LEU A 3 4.24 3.09 -20.56
N LEU A 4 3.27 3.62 -19.82
CA LEU A 4 2.11 2.85 -19.33
C LEU A 4 1.26 2.32 -20.51
N GLN A 5 1.01 3.18 -21.49
CA GLN A 5 0.31 2.82 -22.72
C GLN A 5 1.05 1.73 -23.50
N ARG A 6 2.38 1.77 -23.55
CA ARG A 6 3.19 0.74 -24.21
C ARG A 6 3.06 -0.64 -23.57
N PHE A 7 2.85 -0.69 -22.25
CA PHE A 7 2.58 -1.94 -21.52
C PHE A 7 1.10 -2.32 -21.50
N GLY A 8 0.21 -1.50 -22.06
CA GLY A 8 -1.23 -1.70 -22.02
C GLY A 8 -1.83 -1.54 -20.62
N TRP A 9 -1.16 -0.81 -19.73
CA TRP A 9 -1.65 -0.56 -18.37
C TRP A 9 -2.59 0.63 -18.34
N GLU A 10 -3.74 0.43 -17.71
CA GLU A 10 -4.68 1.50 -17.41
C GLU A 10 -4.22 2.28 -16.19
N ASP A 11 -4.41 3.59 -16.23
CA ASP A 11 -4.18 4.47 -15.08
C ASP A 11 -5.46 4.56 -14.27
N PHE A 12 -5.35 4.38 -12.96
CA PHE A 12 -6.50 4.44 -12.06
C PHE A 12 -6.51 5.80 -11.36
N ASP A 13 -7.60 6.54 -11.51
CA ASP A 13 -7.73 7.89 -10.94
C ASP A 13 -7.54 7.87 -9.42
N HIS A 14 -6.45 8.50 -8.97
CA HIS A 14 -6.11 8.62 -7.56
C HIS A 14 -6.18 10.08 -7.13
N PRO A 15 -7.04 10.42 -6.15
CA PRO A 15 -7.17 11.80 -5.70
C PRO A 15 -5.89 12.27 -4.99
N PRO A 16 -5.56 13.57 -5.06
CA PRO A 16 -4.41 14.10 -4.36
C PRO A 16 -4.57 13.92 -2.84
N TYR A 17 -3.47 13.57 -2.16
CA TYR A 17 -3.41 13.38 -0.70
C TYR A 17 -4.38 12.31 -0.15
N GLY A 18 -4.55 11.18 -0.85
CA GLY A 18 -5.39 10.04 -0.43
C GLY A 18 -4.61 8.83 0.12
N PRO A 19 -3.80 8.93 1.18
CA PRO A 19 -3.08 7.78 1.73
C PRO A 19 -4.03 6.67 2.21
N ASP A 20 -5.25 7.04 2.61
CA ASP A 20 -6.31 6.09 2.96
C ASP A 20 -6.91 5.35 1.75
N LEU A 21 -6.56 5.74 0.53
CA LEU A 21 -6.99 5.11 -0.72
C LEU A 21 -5.85 4.35 -1.41
N ALA A 22 -4.63 4.39 -0.86
CA ALA A 22 -3.50 3.63 -1.35
C ALA A 22 -3.28 2.37 -0.49
N ALA A 23 -3.49 1.19 -1.06
CA ALA A 23 -3.27 -0.09 -0.36
C ALA A 23 -1.83 -0.25 0.15
N SER A 24 -0.87 0.34 -0.54
CA SER A 24 0.51 0.44 -0.08
C SER A 24 0.61 1.15 1.27
N ASP A 25 -0.10 2.26 1.46
CA ASP A 25 0.02 3.12 2.64
C ASP A 25 -0.75 2.57 3.84
N PHE A 26 -2.04 2.27 3.66
CA PHE A 26 -2.90 1.86 4.79
C PHE A 26 -2.70 0.40 5.22
N HIS A 27 -2.14 -0.46 4.35
CA HIS A 27 -2.01 -1.90 4.63
C HIS A 27 -0.56 -2.37 4.61
N LEU A 28 0.13 -2.28 3.46
CA LEU A 28 1.48 -2.84 3.31
C LEU A 28 2.51 -2.12 4.19
N PHE A 29 2.61 -0.80 4.10
CA PHE A 29 3.55 0.00 4.88
C PHE A 29 3.17 0.04 6.36
N ALA A 30 1.89 -0.09 6.70
CA ALA A 30 1.48 -0.28 8.09
C ALA A 30 2.07 -1.58 8.67
N HIS A 31 2.07 -2.67 7.89
CA HIS A 31 2.72 -3.92 8.27
C HIS A 31 4.26 -3.76 8.31
N MET A 32 4.87 -3.18 7.28
CA MET A 32 6.33 -2.98 7.24
C MET A 32 6.84 -2.11 8.38
N LYS A 33 6.12 -1.05 8.77
CA LYS A 33 6.47 -0.21 9.93
C LYS A 33 6.47 -1.00 11.24
N ARG A 34 5.54 -1.96 11.39
CA ARG A 34 5.52 -2.85 12.57
C ARG A 34 6.66 -3.85 12.53
N TRP A 35 6.95 -4.40 11.35
CA TRP A 35 8.05 -5.35 11.16
C TRP A 35 9.40 -4.69 11.42
N LEU A 36 9.73 -3.64 10.67
CA LEU A 36 11.01 -2.94 10.69
C LEU A 36 11.16 -2.00 11.90
N GLY A 37 10.05 -1.71 12.58
CA GLY A 37 10.02 -0.80 13.71
C GLY A 37 11.02 -1.21 14.79
N ARG A 38 11.81 -0.24 15.24
CA ARG A 38 12.80 -0.39 16.32
C ARG A 38 13.99 -1.31 16.01
N GLN A 39 14.15 -1.74 14.76
CA GLN A 39 15.36 -2.41 14.30
C GLN A 39 16.42 -1.37 13.92
N ILE A 40 17.68 -1.66 14.22
CA ILE A 40 18.85 -0.92 13.74
C ILE A 40 19.59 -1.86 12.81
N PHE A 41 19.82 -1.41 11.58
CA PHE A 41 20.57 -2.16 10.58
C PHE A 41 21.95 -1.53 10.43
N ALA A 42 23.00 -2.34 10.45
CA ALA A 42 24.38 -1.85 10.30
C ALA A 42 24.74 -1.65 8.82
N THR A 43 24.04 -2.33 7.91
CA THR A 43 24.30 -2.27 6.47
C THR A 43 23.01 -2.26 5.65
N ASP A 44 23.10 -1.77 4.42
CA ASP A 44 21.99 -1.83 3.47
C ASP A 44 21.58 -3.27 3.13
N ASN A 45 22.53 -4.21 3.11
CA ASN A 45 22.23 -5.63 2.86
C ASN A 45 21.35 -6.23 3.96
N GLU A 46 21.59 -5.88 5.23
CA GLU A 46 20.75 -6.30 6.35
C GLU A 46 19.33 -5.72 6.22
N LEU A 47 19.23 -4.43 5.90
CA LEU A 47 17.94 -3.78 5.67
C LEU A 47 17.18 -4.42 4.49
N GLN A 48 17.85 -4.63 3.35
CA GLN A 48 17.26 -5.28 2.18
C GLN A 48 16.77 -6.69 2.49
N THR A 49 17.55 -7.47 3.25
CA THR A 49 17.15 -8.81 3.68
C THR A 49 15.91 -8.77 4.57
N SER A 50 15.85 -7.83 5.53
CA SER A 50 14.69 -7.67 6.41
C SER A 50 13.44 -7.22 5.64
N VAL A 51 13.58 -6.31 4.68
CA VAL A 51 12.49 -5.89 3.78
C VAL A 51 12.00 -7.05 2.92
N GLN A 52 12.91 -7.83 2.32
CA GLN A 52 12.52 -9.02 1.54
C GLN A 52 11.78 -10.04 2.39
N ASN A 53 12.24 -10.27 3.62
CA ASN A 53 11.56 -11.18 4.55
C ASN A 53 10.16 -10.65 4.91
N CYS A 54 10.04 -9.34 5.17
CA CYS A 54 8.74 -8.70 5.43
C CYS A 54 7.76 -8.85 4.26
N LEU A 55 8.24 -8.87 3.01
CA LEU A 55 7.42 -9.06 1.82
C LEU A 55 7.14 -10.54 1.48
N LYS A 56 7.98 -11.47 1.94
CA LYS A 56 7.82 -12.90 1.64
C LYS A 56 7.09 -13.69 2.72
N THR A 57 7.06 -13.16 3.95
CA THR A 57 6.45 -13.83 5.10
C THR A 57 4.91 -13.79 5.09
N PRO A 58 4.25 -12.67 4.73
CA PRO A 58 2.79 -12.63 4.70
C PRO A 58 2.22 -13.62 3.67
N ALA A 59 1.13 -14.30 4.03
CA ALA A 59 0.41 -15.17 3.11
C ALA A 59 -0.26 -14.36 1.98
N ALA A 60 -0.56 -15.00 0.85
CA ALA A 60 -1.29 -14.36 -0.26
C ALA A 60 -2.56 -13.63 0.21
N ALA A 61 -3.31 -14.25 1.15
CA ALA A 61 -4.51 -13.67 1.75
C ALA A 61 -4.29 -12.30 2.40
N PHE A 62 -3.08 -11.98 2.89
CA PHE A 62 -2.76 -10.65 3.40
C PHE A 62 -2.82 -9.61 2.29
N TYR A 63 -2.29 -9.92 1.11
CA TYR A 63 -2.34 -9.00 -0.04
C TYR A 63 -3.76 -8.88 -0.58
N ASP A 64 -4.47 -10.00 -0.69
CA ASP A 64 -5.87 -10.02 -1.12
C ASP A 64 -6.76 -9.19 -0.20
N GLU A 65 -6.53 -9.26 1.13
CA GLU A 65 -7.24 -8.43 2.10
C GLU A 65 -6.94 -6.94 1.90
N GLY A 66 -5.67 -6.57 1.66
CA GLY A 66 -5.26 -5.19 1.41
C GLY A 66 -5.92 -4.59 0.17
N ILE A 67 -5.94 -5.35 -0.93
CA ILE A 67 -6.60 -4.96 -2.18
C ILE A 67 -8.13 -4.94 -2.00
N GLY A 68 -8.71 -5.94 -1.35
CA GLY A 68 -10.15 -6.03 -1.10
C GLY A 68 -10.68 -4.86 -0.27
N LYS A 69 -9.87 -4.29 0.64
CA LYS A 69 -10.22 -3.09 1.42
C LYS A 69 -10.32 -1.81 0.58
N LEU A 70 -9.82 -1.79 -0.67
CA LEU A 70 -9.95 -0.61 -1.54
C LEU A 70 -11.41 -0.33 -1.87
N VAL A 71 -12.22 -1.36 -2.14
CA VAL A 71 -13.64 -1.21 -2.52
C VAL A 71 -14.43 -0.39 -1.49
N PRO A 72 -14.53 -0.81 -0.21
CA PRO A 72 -15.28 -0.05 0.79
C PRO A 72 -14.65 1.32 1.10
N ARG A 73 -13.34 1.50 0.90
CA ARG A 73 -12.66 2.80 1.09
C ARG A 73 -13.03 3.79 -0.02
N TYR A 74 -13.02 3.36 -1.28
CA TYR A 74 -13.48 4.20 -2.39
C TYR A 74 -14.97 4.50 -2.29
N ASP A 75 -15.81 3.54 -1.89
CA ASP A 75 -17.24 3.79 -1.64
C ASP A 75 -17.44 4.87 -0.57
N LYS A 76 -16.70 4.80 0.55
CA LYS A 76 -16.76 5.81 1.61
C LYS A 76 -16.27 7.18 1.13
N TYR A 77 -15.25 7.23 0.27
CA TYR A 77 -14.73 8.48 -0.30
C TYR A 77 -15.78 9.17 -1.19
N MET A 78 -16.43 8.40 -2.08
CA MET A 78 -17.47 8.91 -2.97
C MET A 78 -18.68 9.43 -2.19
N ASN A 79 -19.11 8.70 -1.14
CA ASN A 79 -20.24 9.10 -0.31
C ASN A 79 -19.97 10.31 0.60
N ARG A 80 -18.71 10.69 0.81
CA ARG A 80 -18.30 11.84 1.62
C ARG A 80 -17.96 13.08 0.80
N ASN A 81 -18.31 13.10 -0.50
CA ASN A 81 -17.92 14.17 -1.43
C ASN A 81 -16.40 14.46 -1.43
N GLY A 82 -15.58 13.43 -1.20
CA GLY A 82 -14.13 13.55 -1.19
C GLY A 82 -13.50 14.03 0.12
N ASP A 83 -14.25 14.13 1.21
CA ASP A 83 -13.69 14.42 2.54
C ASP A 83 -12.87 13.23 3.08
N TYR A 84 -11.90 13.53 3.95
CA TYR A 84 -10.93 12.57 4.45
C TYR A 84 -11.62 11.39 5.16
N ILE A 85 -11.11 10.19 4.89
CA ILE A 85 -11.56 8.97 5.56
C ILE A 85 -10.75 8.85 6.85
N GLU A 86 -11.28 9.36 7.96
CA GLU A 86 -10.73 9.04 9.27
C GLU A 86 -10.78 7.51 9.53
N LYS A 87 -9.74 7.06 10.24
CA LYS A 87 -9.46 5.68 10.64
C LYS A 87 -10.59 5.06 11.47
#